data_AF-A0A959N6C7-F1
#
_entry.id   AF-A0A959N6C7-F1
#
_cell.length_a   1.000
_cell.length_b   1.000
_cell.length_c   1.000
_cell.angle_alpha   90.00
_cell.angle_beta   90.00
_cell.angle_gamma   90.00
#
_symmetry.space_group_name_H-M   'P 1'
#
loop_
_entity.id
_entity.type
_entity.pdbx_description
1 polymer ?
#
loop_
_entity_poly.entity_id
_entity_poly.type
_entity_poly.pdbx_seq_one_letter_code
_entity_poly.pdbx_strand_id
1 'polypeptide(L)' 'AYKSSNVNTQNRETDLTELNEIVPINILEKNAIINAIKFTKGNKRKAANLLGLSERTLYRKLNEYGI' A
#
# COMPACT_ATOMS: atom_id res chain seq x y z
N ALA A 1 -16.40 19.27 -3.86
CA ALA A 1 -16.01 18.55 -5.09
C ALA A 1 -14.56 18.89 -5.40
N TYR A 2 -13.62 18.07 -4.94
CA TYR A 2 -12.21 18.31 -5.22
C TYR A 2 -11.94 17.95 -6.68
N LYS A 3 -11.62 18.99 -7.46
CA LYS A 3 -11.18 18.89 -8.85
C LYS A 3 -9.75 18.36 -8.86
N SER A 4 -9.49 17.32 -9.63
CA SER A 4 -8.15 17.01 -10.10
C SER A 4 -8.07 17.38 -11.57
N SER A 5 -7.17 18.31 -11.91
CA SER A 5 -6.73 18.55 -13.27
C SER A 5 -5.21 18.71 -13.25
N ASN A 6 -4.56 17.84 -14.02
CA ASN A 6 -3.22 17.86 -14.64
C ASN A 6 -2.12 18.80 -14.11
N VAL A 7 -0.89 18.28 -13.99
CA VAL A 7 0.40 18.76 -14.57
C VAL A 7 1.50 17.77 -14.12
N ASN A 8 2.08 16.96 -15.01
CA ASN A 8 3.35 17.10 -15.75
C ASN A 8 4.65 16.74 -14.98
N THR A 9 5.47 16.00 -15.72
CA THR A 9 6.74 15.33 -15.46
C THR A 9 7.90 16.27 -15.06
N GLN A 10 8.80 15.76 -14.21
CA GLN A 10 10.15 16.24 -13.85
C GLN A 10 10.26 17.40 -12.82
N ASN A 11 10.31 17.04 -11.54
CA ASN A 11 11.16 17.69 -10.54
C ASN A 11 11.65 16.62 -9.56
N ARG A 12 12.92 16.21 -9.73
CA ARG A 12 13.68 15.54 -8.67
C ARG A 12 14.11 16.65 -7.71
N GLU A 13 13.92 16.44 -6.41
CA GLU A 13 14.08 17.43 -5.31
C GLU A 13 12.81 18.24 -4.98
N THR A 14 11.69 17.56 -4.71
CA THR A 14 10.58 18.18 -3.97
C THR A 14 10.33 17.43 -2.66
N ASP A 15 10.62 18.17 -1.59
CA ASP A 15 9.90 18.18 -0.32
C ASP A 15 10.13 17.05 0.68
N LEU A 16 11.17 17.25 1.49
CA LEU A 16 11.26 16.76 2.88
C LEU A 16 10.15 17.33 3.81
N THR A 17 9.18 18.08 3.27
CA THR A 17 8.16 18.84 4.00
C THR A 17 6.75 18.20 3.97
N GLU A 18 6.51 17.15 3.17
CA GLU A 18 5.18 16.50 3.07
C GLU A 18 4.96 15.32 4.05
N LEU A 19 5.74 15.22 5.14
CA LEU A 19 5.60 14.11 6.10
C LEU A 19 4.44 14.28 7.12
N ASN A 20 3.59 15.29 6.93
CA ASN A 20 2.56 15.66 7.91
C ASN A 20 1.15 15.19 7.55
N GLU A 21 0.96 14.32 6.55
CA GLU A 21 -0.34 13.69 6.34
C GLU A 21 -0.49 12.46 7.26
N ILE A 22 -1.42 12.55 8.21
CA ILE A 22 -1.78 11.42 9.07
C ILE A 22 -2.57 10.43 8.21
N VAL A 23 -1.88 9.42 7.67
CA VAL A 23 -2.52 8.33 6.95
C VAL A 23 -3.04 7.30 7.95
N PRO A 24 -4.33 6.93 7.89
CA PRO A 24 -4.88 5.87 8.74
C PRO A 24 -4.15 4.55 8.54
N ILE A 25 -3.89 3.84 9.64
CA ILE A 25 -3.08 2.60 9.64
C ILE A 25 -3.65 1.52 8.70
N ASN A 26 -4.97 1.44 8.54
CA ASN A 26 -5.63 0.51 7.63
C ASN A 26 -5.31 0.78 6.16
N ILE A 27 -5.10 2.04 5.78
CA ILE A 27 -4.70 2.41 4.42
C ILE A 27 -3.25 2.02 4.17
N LEU A 28 -2.36 2.29 5.13
CA LEU A 28 -0.96 1.86 5.06
C LEU A 28 -0.85 0.34 4.96
N GLU A 29 -1.60 -0.38 5.79
CA GLU A 29 -1.64 -1.85 5.78
C GLU A 29 -2.17 -2.39 4.43
N LYS A 30 -3.27 -1.84 3.92
CA LYS A 30 -3.83 -2.23 2.61
C LYS A 30 -2.81 -2.03 1.48
N ASN A 31 -2.14 -0.89 1.46
CA ASN A 31 -1.12 -0.58 0.46
C ASN A 31 0.09 -1.53 0.58
N ALA A 32 0.54 -1.81 1.79
CA ALA A 32 1.62 -2.76 2.04
C ALA A 32 1.27 -4.17 1.54
N ILE A 33 0.04 -4.65 1.80
CA ILE A 33 -0.46 -5.95 1.31
C ILE A 33 -0.47 -6.01 -0.22
N ILE A 34 -1.01 -4.98 -0.87
CA ILE A 34 -1.05 -4.91 -2.34
C ILE A 34 0.37 -4.94 -2.92
N ASN A 35 1.27 -4.13 -2.35
CA ASN A 35 2.65 -4.05 -2.81
C ASN A 35 3.40 -5.37 -2.63
N ALA A 36 3.22 -6.04 -1.48
CA ALA A 36 3.83 -7.34 -1.22
C ALA A 36 3.33 -8.39 -2.22
N ILE A 37 2.03 -8.43 -2.52
CA ILE A 37 1.46 -9.38 -3.50
C ILE A 37 1.99 -9.12 -4.91
N LYS A 38 2.07 -7.86 -5.33
CA LYS A 38 2.64 -7.48 -6.63
C LYS A 38 4.12 -7.90 -6.70
N PHE A 39 4.89 -7.58 -5.66
CA PHE A 39 6.30 -7.91 -5.57
C PHE A 39 6.55 -9.42 -5.62
N THR A 40 5.73 -10.22 -4.94
CA THR A 40 5.85 -11.69 -4.93
C THR A 40 5.15 -12.38 -6.10
N LYS A 41 4.65 -11.61 -7.09
CA LYS A 41 3.94 -12.11 -8.28
C LYS A 41 2.74 -13.00 -7.91
N GLY A 42 1.95 -12.58 -6.92
CA GLY A 42 0.76 -13.31 -6.47
C GLY A 42 1.03 -14.41 -5.44
N ASN A 43 2.28 -14.67 -5.05
CA ASN A 43 2.58 -15.67 -4.03
C ASN A 43 2.22 -15.15 -2.64
N LYS A 44 1.00 -15.51 -2.19
CA LYS A 44 0.42 -15.07 -0.92
C LYS A 44 1.24 -15.49 0.30
N ARG A 45 1.77 -16.71 0.33
CA ARG A 45 2.63 -17.19 1.42
C ARG A 45 3.90 -16.35 1.54
N LYS A 46 4.58 -16.09 0.42
CA LYS A 46 5.77 -15.21 0.42
C LYS A 46 5.41 -13.77 0.83
N ALA A 47 4.27 -13.25 0.39
CA ALA A 47 3.81 -11.92 0.76
C ALA A 47 3.53 -11.82 2.28
N ALA A 48 2.87 -12.84 2.85
CA ALA A 48 2.61 -12.91 4.30
C ALA A 48 3.93 -12.90 5.09
N ASN A 49 4.90 -13.71 4.68
CA ASN A 49 6.22 -13.76 5.31
C ASN A 49 6.97 -12.41 5.24
N LEU A 50 6.92 -11.71 4.10
CA LEU A 50 7.54 -10.38 3.94
C LEU A 50 6.92 -9.33 4.85
N LEU A 51 5.62 -9.45 5.13
CA LEU A 51 4.88 -8.53 5.99
C LEU A 51 4.89 -8.96 7.47
N GLY A 52 5.54 -10.07 7.82
CA GLY A 52 5.52 -10.61 9.19
C GLY A 52 4.13 -11.10 9.63
N LEU A 53 3.26 -11.47 8.68
CA LEU A 53 1.91 -11.95 8.94
C LEU A 53 1.84 -13.48 8.82
N SER A 54 0.94 -14.10 9.59
CA SER A 54 0.50 -15.46 9.28
C SER A 54 -0.35 -15.48 8.01
N GLU A 55 -0.32 -16.58 7.26
CA GLU A 55 -1.12 -16.73 6.04
C GLU A 55 -2.61 -16.46 6.31
N ARG A 56 -3.15 -16.98 7.42
CA ARG A 56 -4.53 -16.73 7.87
C ARG A 56 -4.84 -15.24 7.99
N THR A 57 -3.92 -14.46 8.57
CA THR A 57 -4.11 -13.01 8.74
C THR A 57 -4.12 -12.31 7.39
N LEU A 58 -3.21 -12.68 6.49
CA LEU A 58 -3.19 -12.14 5.13
C LEU A 58 -4.51 -12.44 4.40
N TYR A 59 -4.99 -13.69 4.43
CA TYR A 59 -6.26 -14.06 3.79
C TYR A 59 -7.46 -13.30 4.39
N ARG A 60 -7.54 -13.15 5.71
CA ARG A 60 -8.59 -12.35 6.35
C ARG A 60 -8.56 -10.90 5.85
N LYS A 61 -7.37 -10.29 5.79
CA LYS A 61 -7.19 -8.91 5.32
C LYS A 61 -7.54 -8.74 3.85
N LEU A 62 -7.21 -9.71 3.00
CA LEU A 62 -7.63 -9.70 1.59
C LEU A 62 -9.16 -9.70 1.46
N ASN A 63 -9.83 -10.55 2.24
CA ASN A 63 -11.29 -10.58 2.27
C ASN A 63 -11.89 -9.26 2.78
N GLU A 64 -11.33 -8.68 3.85
CA GLU A 64 -11.76 -7.38 4.40
C GLU A 64 -11.59 -6.24 3.40
N TYR A 65 -10.54 -6.29 2.56
CA TYR A 65 -10.24 -5.26 1.57
C TYR A 65 -10.85 -5.51 0.19
N GLY A 66 -11.48 -6.67 -0.03
CA GLY A 66 -12.08 -7.07 -1.30
C GLY A 66 -11.05 -7.25 -2.43
N ILE A 67 -9.88 -7.83 -2.10
CA ILE A 67 -8.75 -8.05 -3.02
C ILE A 67 -8.57 -9.55 -3.29
#